data_AF-A0A2V9Y2F7-F1
#
_entry.id   AF-A0A2V9Y2F7-F1
#
_cell.length_a   1.000
_cell.length_b   1.000
_cell.length_c   1.000
_cell.angle_alpha   90.00
_cell.angle_beta   90.00
_cell.angle_gamma   90.00
#
_symmetry.space_group_name_H-M   'P 1'
#
loop_
_entity.id
_entity.type
_entity.pdbx_description
1 polymer ?
#
loop_
_entity_poly.entity_id
_entity_poly.type
_entity_poly.pdbx_seq_one_letter_code
_entity_poly.pdbx_strand_id
1 'polypeptide(L)'
;YLFEYKDGARGPLAVPGQYQVRLTVDGKSQTAPLQLKLDPRVKVEQAEMEKQFKLLIEIRDELSRVYDAVNQIQDLRSQVDGLKKRLPENDNSKTVLSTAGALDQKLVSVRDTLINLRISANEDSLAYPPQIDGKLAYLAMAITGSSDSAPTEAQYREFDKLKKQADDFRARWAELQRTDVAAFQKLATDQGIQAIVVPAAGTAQGAGTQPR
;
A
#
# COMPACT_ATOMS: atom_id res chain seq x y z
N TYR A 1 6.41 1.33 -1.99
CA TYR A 1 7.66 1.99 -2.40
C TYR A 1 8.76 0.94 -2.35
N LEU A 2 9.32 0.54 -3.49
CA LEU A 2 10.56 -0.25 -3.50
C LEU A 2 11.72 0.72 -3.27
N PHE A 3 12.27 0.71 -2.06
CA PHE A 3 13.38 1.58 -1.67
C PHE A 3 14.64 1.28 -2.51
N GLU A 4 14.80 0.05 -2.96
CA GLU A 4 16.04 -0.48 -3.55
C GLU A 4 16.45 0.11 -4.89
N TYR A 5 15.51 0.62 -5.67
CA TYR A 5 15.80 1.01 -7.06
C TYR A 5 15.87 2.51 -7.28
N LYS A 6 15.73 3.34 -6.23
CA LYS A 6 15.66 4.82 -6.29
C LYS A 6 14.66 5.41 -7.29
N ASP A 7 13.93 4.58 -8.03
CA ASP A 7 12.99 4.99 -9.07
C ASP A 7 11.60 5.30 -8.52
N GLY A 8 11.32 4.96 -7.25
CA GLY A 8 9.98 5.09 -6.70
C GLY A 8 8.94 4.34 -7.55
N ALA A 9 7.67 4.45 -7.17
CA ALA A 9 6.60 4.01 -8.06
C ALA A 9 6.42 5.08 -9.15
N ARG A 10 7.19 5.02 -10.25
CA ARG A 10 6.81 5.74 -11.47
C ARG A 10 5.48 5.16 -11.93
N GLY A 11 4.46 6.02 -12.05
CA GLY A 11 3.17 5.60 -12.60
C GLY A 11 3.32 5.12 -14.05
N PRO A 12 2.37 4.31 -14.55
CA PRO A 12 2.40 3.90 -15.94
C PRO A 12 2.37 5.11 -16.87
N LEU A 13 3.09 5.02 -18.00
CA LEU A 13 3.07 6.04 -19.02
C LEU A 13 1.66 6.15 -19.62
N ALA A 14 1.22 7.38 -19.89
CA ALA A 14 -0.04 7.60 -20.59
C ALA A 14 0.04 7.06 -22.02
N VAL A 15 -1.03 6.42 -22.48
CA VAL A 15 -1.15 5.93 -23.87
C VAL A 15 -1.38 7.10 -24.84
N PRO A 16 -0.97 6.99 -26.12
CA PRO A 16 -1.31 8.01 -27.13
C PRO A 16 -2.81 8.32 -27.15
N GLY A 17 -3.16 9.60 -27.26
CA GLY A 17 -4.56 10.02 -27.14
C GLY A 17 -4.75 11.52 -26.99
N GLN A 18 -6.00 11.92 -26.78
CA GLN A 18 -6.37 13.31 -26.53
C GLN A 18 -6.49 13.56 -25.03
N TYR A 19 -5.72 14.52 -24.54
CA TYR A 19 -5.62 14.90 -23.14
C TYR A 19 -5.90 16.39 -22.97
N GLN A 20 -6.03 16.80 -21.71
CA GLN A 20 -6.04 18.21 -21.32
C GLN A 20 -4.95 18.44 -20.29
N VAL A 21 -4.22 19.55 -20.46
CA VAL A 21 -3.29 20.05 -19.45
C VAL A 21 -4.01 21.12 -18.65
N ARG A 22 -3.94 21.03 -17.32
CA ARG A 22 -4.52 22.00 -16.40
C ARG A 22 -3.41 22.65 -15.59
N LEU A 23 -3.36 23.98 -15.58
CA LEU A 23 -2.51 24.78 -14.70
C LEU A 23 -3.41 25.52 -13.71
N THR A 24 -3.13 25.39 -12.41
CA THR A 24 -3.83 26.14 -11.36
C THR A 24 -2.82 27.04 -10.63
N VAL A 25 -3.09 28.34 -10.59
CA VAL A 25 -2.29 29.36 -9.88
C VAL A 25 -3.26 30.26 -9.10
N ASP A 26 -2.99 30.47 -7.82
CA ASP A 26 -3.83 31.30 -6.92
C ASP A 26 -5.33 30.97 -7.00
N GLY A 27 -5.66 29.68 -7.05
CA GLY A 27 -7.04 29.20 -7.13
C GLY A 27 -7.73 29.36 -8.50
N LYS A 28 -7.04 29.90 -9.52
CA LYS A 28 -7.55 30.00 -10.89
C LYS A 28 -6.98 28.88 -11.76
N SER A 29 -7.84 28.12 -12.43
CA SER A 29 -7.42 27.08 -13.38
C SER A 29 -7.54 27.53 -14.84
N GLN A 30 -6.52 27.22 -15.63
CA GLN A 30 -6.54 27.29 -17.09
C GLN A 30 -6.37 25.88 -17.67
N THR A 31 -7.06 25.59 -18.78
CA THR A 31 -7.02 24.28 -19.43
C THR A 31 -6.73 24.43 -20.92
N ALA A 32 -5.88 23.57 -21.47
CA ALA A 32 -5.57 23.51 -22.90
C ALA A 32 -5.58 22.05 -23.41
N PRO A 33 -5.99 21.80 -24.67
CA PRO A 33 -5.92 20.46 -25.25
C PRO A 33 -4.46 20.05 -25.51
N LEU A 34 -4.17 18.76 -25.36
CA LEU A 34 -2.87 18.15 -25.64
C LEU A 34 -3.10 16.84 -26.41
N GLN A 35 -2.48 16.72 -27.58
CA GLN A 35 -2.46 15.45 -28.31
C GLN A 35 -1.15 14.70 -27.99
N LEU A 36 -1.26 13.57 -27.30
CA LEU A 36 -0.14 12.67 -27.06
C LEU A 36 -0.01 11.70 -28.24
N LYS A 37 1.17 11.63 -28.86
CA LYS A 37 1.44 10.80 -30.04
C LYS A 37 2.47 9.73 -29.70
N LEU A 38 2.35 8.58 -30.37
CA LEU A 38 3.37 7.54 -30.35
C LEU A 38 4.66 8.05 -31.03
N ASP A 39 5.83 7.64 -30.52
CA ASP A 39 7.10 7.87 -31.22
C ASP A 39 7.05 7.18 -32.61
N PRO A 40 7.26 7.91 -33.72
CA PRO A 40 7.18 7.34 -35.07
C PRO A 40 8.12 6.18 -35.35
N ARG A 41 9.16 5.99 -34.52
CA ARG A 41 10.13 4.88 -34.64
C ARG A 41 9.62 3.59 -34.00
N VAL A 42 8.63 3.67 -33.12
CA VAL A 42 8.02 2.52 -32.44
C VAL A 42 6.90 1.97 -33.33
N LYS A 43 6.98 0.68 -33.62
CA LYS A 43 5.96 -0.04 -34.39
C LYS A 43 5.20 -0.98 -33.47
N VAL A 44 4.22 -0.42 -32.76
CA VAL A 44 3.33 -1.17 -31.89
C VAL A 44 1.90 -0.72 -32.08
N GLU A 45 0.97 -1.66 -31.97
CA GLU A 45 -0.46 -1.34 -32.04
C GLU A 45 -0.88 -0.63 -30.75
N GLN A 46 -1.63 0.47 -30.88
CA GLN A 46 -2.10 1.23 -29.71
C GLN A 46 -2.87 0.35 -28.71
N ALA A 47 -3.64 -0.62 -29.20
CA ALA A 47 -4.37 -1.57 -28.38
C ALA A 47 -3.46 -2.43 -27.46
N GLU A 48 -2.21 -2.65 -27.85
CA GLU A 48 -1.23 -3.37 -27.01
C GLU A 48 -0.74 -2.49 -25.85
N MET A 49 -0.46 -1.22 -26.11
CA MET A 49 -0.11 -0.23 -25.08
C MET A 49 -1.27 -0.02 -24.10
N GLU A 50 -2.51 -0.01 -24.59
CA GLU A 50 -3.71 0.07 -23.76
C GLU A 50 -3.86 -1.13 -22.81
N LYS A 51 -3.57 -2.34 -23.29
CA LYS A 51 -3.55 -3.55 -22.45
C LYS A 51 -2.47 -3.48 -21.36
N GLN A 52 -1.28 -3.00 -21.72
CA GLN A 52 -0.19 -2.80 -20.77
C GLN A 52 -0.56 -1.77 -19.71
N PHE A 53 -1.03 -0.61 -20.14
CA PHE A 53 -1.47 0.47 -19.25
C PHE A 53 -2.55 -0.01 -18.29
N LYS A 54 -3.55 -0.75 -18.78
CA LYS A 54 -4.62 -1.32 -17.97
C LYS A 54 -4.07 -2.21 -16.85
N LEU A 55 -3.20 -3.17 -17.18
CA LEU A 55 -2.63 -4.07 -16.17
C LEU A 55 -1.78 -3.31 -15.13
N LEU A 56 -0.99 -2.32 -15.58
CA LEU A 56 -0.20 -1.50 -14.67
C LEU A 56 -1.07 -0.65 -13.72
N ILE A 57 -2.21 -0.13 -14.20
CA ILE A 57 -3.18 0.56 -13.36
C ILE A 57 -3.80 -0.40 -12.33
N GLU A 58 -4.16 -1.62 -12.74
CA GLU A 58 -4.68 -2.63 -11.82
C GLU A 58 -3.66 -3.00 -10.73
N ILE A 59 -2.37 -3.14 -11.09
CA ILE A 59 -1.28 -3.34 -10.12
C ILE A 59 -1.13 -2.14 -9.17
N ARG A 60 -1.21 -0.90 -9.69
CA ARG A 60 -1.16 0.33 -8.88
C ARG A 60 -2.29 0.39 -7.86
N ASP A 61 -3.52 0.08 -8.29
CA ASP A 61 -4.68 0.04 -7.42
C ASP A 61 -4.53 -1.04 -6.35
N GLU A 62 -3.99 -2.20 -6.71
CA GLU A 62 -3.73 -3.29 -5.77
C GLU A 62 -2.66 -2.92 -4.73
N LEU A 63 -1.56 -2.30 -5.15
CA LEU A 63 -0.54 -1.74 -4.26
C LEU A 63 -1.13 -0.70 -3.31
N SER A 64 -2.01 0.18 -3.82
CA SER A 64 -2.67 1.20 -2.99
C SER A 64 -3.50 0.55 -1.88
N ARG A 65 -4.30 -0.48 -2.21
CA ARG A 65 -5.08 -1.26 -1.23
C ARG A 65 -4.21 -1.97 -0.20
N VAL A 66 -3.05 -2.50 -0.62
CA VAL A 66 -2.08 -3.12 0.29
C VAL A 66 -1.51 -2.08 1.26
N TYR A 67 -1.10 -0.91 0.76
CA TYR A 67 -0.53 0.15 1.60
C TYR A 67 -1.55 0.78 2.54
N ASP A 68 -2.82 0.92 2.13
CA ASP A 68 -3.89 1.35 3.03
C ASP A 68 -4.02 0.42 4.24
N ALA A 69 -4.05 -0.90 4.02
CA ALA A 69 -4.12 -1.89 5.11
C ALA A 69 -2.88 -1.82 6.01
N VAL A 70 -1.67 -1.73 5.43
CA VAL A 70 -0.42 -1.58 6.20
C VAL A 70 -0.43 -0.31 7.05
N ASN A 71 -0.87 0.81 6.50
CA ASN A 71 -0.93 2.08 7.20
C ASN A 71 -1.92 2.05 8.37
N GLN A 72 -3.11 1.46 8.17
CA GLN A 72 -4.07 1.27 9.25
C GLN A 72 -3.50 0.39 10.37
N ILE A 73 -2.81 -0.70 10.02
CA ILE A 73 -2.16 -1.57 11.00
C ILE A 73 -1.09 -0.80 11.77
N GLN A 74 -0.21 -0.07 11.09
CA GLN A 74 0.88 0.67 11.74
C GLN A 74 0.38 1.80 12.64
N ASP A 75 -0.72 2.44 12.27
CA ASP A 75 -1.38 3.43 13.11
C ASP A 75 -1.95 2.80 14.39
N LEU A 76 -2.69 1.68 14.28
CA LEU A 76 -3.19 0.96 15.46
C LEU A 76 -2.05 0.51 16.38
N ARG A 77 -0.94 0.01 15.81
CA ARG A 77 0.23 -0.38 16.60
C ARG A 77 0.80 0.81 17.38
N SER A 78 0.88 1.98 16.73
CA SER A 78 1.32 3.21 17.39
C SER A 78 0.39 3.63 18.52
N GLN A 79 -0.94 3.49 18.34
CA GLN A 79 -1.92 3.74 19.41
C GLN A 79 -1.80 2.74 20.56
N VAL A 80 -1.63 1.44 20.26
CA VAL A 80 -1.42 0.37 21.24
C VAL A 80 -0.15 0.63 22.06
N ASP A 81 0.95 0.98 21.41
CA ASP A 81 2.21 1.32 22.10
C ASP A 81 2.06 2.57 22.97
N GLY A 82 1.35 3.59 22.49
CA GLY A 82 1.01 4.78 23.25
C GLY A 82 0.18 4.45 24.50
N LEU A 83 -0.78 3.53 24.38
CA LEU A 83 -1.58 3.05 25.50
C LEU A 83 -0.72 2.36 26.57
N LYS A 84 0.16 1.44 26.14
CA LYS A 84 1.03 0.68 27.04
C LYS A 84 1.98 1.58 27.84
N LYS A 85 2.42 2.70 27.25
CA LYS A 85 3.26 3.70 27.92
C LYS A 85 2.51 4.58 28.93
N ARG A 86 1.20 4.79 28.72
CA ARG A 86 0.38 5.68 29.55
C ARG A 86 -0.27 4.99 30.74
N LEU A 87 -0.54 3.68 30.62
CA LEU A 87 -1.19 2.92 31.68
C LEU A 87 -0.18 2.50 32.75
N PRO A 88 -0.44 2.78 34.04
CA PRO A 88 0.41 2.28 35.12
C PRO A 88 0.27 0.76 35.22
N GLU A 89 1.34 0.03 35.51
CA GLU A 89 1.27 -1.42 35.74
C GLU A 89 0.61 -1.71 37.10
N ASN A 90 -0.68 -2.02 37.11
CA ASN A 90 -1.46 -2.39 38.29
C ASN A 90 -2.53 -3.43 37.92
N ASP A 91 -3.24 -3.98 38.91
CA ASP A 91 -4.20 -5.06 38.68
C ASP A 91 -5.33 -4.67 37.70
N ASN A 92 -5.72 -3.40 37.66
CA ASN A 92 -6.76 -2.90 36.76
C ASN A 92 -6.29 -2.79 35.30
N SER A 93 -5.01 -2.50 35.06
CA SER A 93 -4.45 -2.34 33.70
C SER A 93 -3.79 -3.62 33.16
N LYS A 94 -3.44 -4.58 34.03
CA LYS A 94 -2.69 -5.79 33.67
C LYS A 94 -3.36 -6.58 32.55
N THR A 95 -4.68 -6.75 32.63
CA THR A 95 -5.46 -7.43 31.58
C THR A 95 -5.40 -6.64 30.27
N VAL A 96 -5.57 -5.33 30.31
CA VAL A 96 -5.53 -4.45 29.13
C VAL A 96 -4.15 -4.49 28.48
N LEU A 97 -3.07 -4.39 29.26
CA LEU A 97 -1.68 -4.44 28.77
C LEU A 97 -1.34 -5.79 28.12
N SER A 98 -1.82 -6.90 28.72
CA SER A 98 -1.65 -8.24 28.16
C SER A 98 -2.40 -8.39 26.83
N THR A 99 -3.68 -8.01 26.78
CA THR A 99 -4.48 -8.06 25.55
C THR A 99 -3.92 -7.13 24.48
N ALA A 100 -3.41 -5.95 24.86
CA ALA A 100 -2.72 -5.02 23.96
C ALA A 100 -1.47 -5.66 23.33
N GLY A 101 -0.67 -6.39 24.12
CA GLY A 101 0.47 -7.15 23.62
C GLY A 101 0.07 -8.24 22.63
N ALA A 102 -0.98 -9.01 22.95
CA ALA A 102 -1.50 -10.04 22.05
C ALA A 102 -2.05 -9.45 20.74
N LEU A 103 -2.75 -8.32 20.81
CA LEU A 103 -3.26 -7.60 19.64
C LEU A 103 -2.10 -7.11 18.75
N ASP A 104 -1.07 -6.49 19.32
CA ASP A 104 0.11 -6.04 18.56
C ASP A 104 0.77 -7.19 17.79
N GLN A 105 0.93 -8.36 18.41
CA GLN A 105 1.49 -9.54 17.73
C GLN A 105 0.64 -10.00 16.54
N LYS A 106 -0.69 -10.00 16.67
CA LYS A 106 -1.59 -10.32 15.56
C LYS A 106 -1.53 -9.30 14.44
N LEU A 107 -1.48 -8.00 14.79
CA LEU A 107 -1.30 -6.90 13.84
C LEU A 107 0.01 -7.06 13.04
N VAL A 108 1.12 -7.34 13.72
CA VAL A 108 2.42 -7.63 13.09
C VAL A 108 2.34 -8.81 12.15
N SER A 109 1.72 -9.92 12.59
CA SER A 109 1.60 -11.14 11.78
C SER A 109 0.87 -10.88 10.46
N VAL A 110 -0.20 -10.08 10.46
CA VAL A 110 -0.90 -9.72 9.21
C VAL A 110 -0.04 -8.78 8.37
N ARG A 111 0.52 -7.71 8.96
CA ARG A 111 1.36 -6.74 8.24
C ARG A 111 2.54 -7.42 7.53
N ASP A 112 3.20 -8.36 8.20
CA ASP A 112 4.41 -9.00 7.68
C ASP A 112 4.13 -9.95 6.49
N THR A 113 2.86 -10.26 6.20
CA THR A 113 2.45 -10.90 4.94
C THR A 113 2.28 -9.92 3.79
N LEU A 114 2.03 -8.65 4.10
CA LEU A 114 1.78 -7.58 3.14
C LEU A 114 3.07 -6.86 2.75
N ILE A 115 3.91 -6.54 3.73
CA ILE A 115 5.15 -5.77 3.59
C ILE A 115 6.24 -6.29 4.51
N ASN A 116 7.50 -6.21 4.08
CA ASN A 116 8.66 -6.48 4.94
C ASN A 116 9.37 -5.16 5.28
N LEU A 117 9.06 -4.60 6.46
CA LEU A 117 9.62 -3.31 6.89
C LEU A 117 11.13 -3.34 7.20
N ARG A 118 11.77 -4.52 7.17
CA ARG A 118 13.23 -4.61 7.25
C ARG A 118 13.92 -4.19 5.95
N ILE A 119 13.19 -4.18 4.84
CA ILE A 119 13.67 -3.64 3.57
C ILE A 119 13.52 -2.12 3.62
N SER A 120 14.61 -1.44 3.94
CA SER A 120 14.64 0.00 4.19
C SER A 120 15.77 0.72 3.45
N ALA A 121 16.73 -0.04 2.91
CA ALA A 121 17.87 0.44 2.15
C ALA A 121 18.05 -0.40 0.88
N ASN A 122 18.95 0.07 0.01
CA ASN A 122 19.36 -0.69 -1.16
C ASN A 122 19.98 -2.03 -0.75
N GLU A 123 19.67 -3.07 -1.53
CA GLU A 123 20.19 -4.45 -1.37
C GLU A 123 19.66 -5.22 -0.15
N ASP A 124 18.80 -4.61 0.69
CA ASP A 124 18.16 -5.33 1.79
C ASP A 124 17.35 -6.55 1.31
N SER A 125 16.83 -6.56 0.08
CA SER A 125 16.11 -7.71 -0.47
C SER A 125 16.99 -8.95 -0.66
N LEU A 126 18.31 -8.78 -0.71
CA LEU A 126 19.25 -9.90 -0.74
C LEU A 126 19.24 -10.67 0.59
N ALA A 127 18.97 -9.99 1.70
CA ALA A 127 18.90 -10.57 3.03
C ALA A 127 17.46 -10.86 3.49
N TYR A 128 16.49 -10.07 3.03
CA TYR A 128 15.11 -10.09 3.51
C TYR A 128 14.13 -10.23 2.34
N PRO A 129 13.30 -11.30 2.29
CA PRO A 129 12.44 -11.52 1.14
C PRO A 129 11.34 -10.44 1.01
N PRO A 130 11.05 -9.96 -0.21
CA PRO A 130 9.92 -9.07 -0.45
C PRO A 130 8.59 -9.80 -0.22
N GLN A 131 7.62 -9.06 0.31
CA GLN A 131 6.25 -9.54 0.51
C GLN A 131 5.38 -9.12 -0.68
N ILE A 132 4.05 -9.21 -0.52
CA ILE A 132 3.09 -8.93 -1.58
C ILE A 132 3.33 -7.58 -2.25
N ASP A 133 3.62 -6.54 -1.47
CA ASP A 133 3.87 -5.21 -2.02
C ASP A 133 5.11 -5.19 -2.94
N GLY A 134 6.22 -5.79 -2.49
CA GLY A 134 7.45 -5.86 -3.28
C GLY A 134 7.29 -6.72 -4.54
N LYS A 135 6.54 -7.84 -4.46
CA LYS A 135 6.27 -8.71 -5.61
C LYS A 135 5.40 -8.02 -6.67
N LEU A 136 4.35 -7.31 -6.25
CA LEU A 136 3.52 -6.52 -7.15
C LEU A 136 4.32 -5.40 -7.82
N ALA A 137 5.16 -4.70 -7.05
CA ALA A 137 6.00 -3.64 -7.57
C ALA A 137 7.06 -4.17 -8.55
N TYR A 138 7.66 -5.33 -8.27
CA TYR A 138 8.57 -6.01 -9.20
C TYR A 138 7.86 -6.43 -10.49
N LEU A 139 6.63 -6.95 -10.41
CA LEU A 139 5.84 -7.29 -11.59
C LEU A 139 5.56 -6.06 -12.47
N ALA A 140 5.19 -4.92 -11.87
CA ALA A 140 5.01 -3.67 -12.60
C ALA A 140 6.31 -3.22 -13.30
N MET A 141 7.46 -3.34 -12.62
CA MET A 141 8.77 -3.05 -13.20
C MET A 141 9.09 -4.00 -14.36
N ALA A 142 8.82 -5.30 -14.23
CA ALA A 142 9.07 -6.27 -15.28
C ALA A 142 8.18 -6.04 -16.52
N ILE A 143 6.94 -5.58 -16.33
CA ILE A 143 6.05 -5.17 -17.42
C ILE A 143 6.60 -3.91 -18.10
N THR A 144 6.94 -2.87 -17.33
CA THR A 144 7.39 -1.58 -17.87
C THR A 144 8.78 -1.65 -18.51
N GLY A 145 9.69 -2.43 -17.96
CA GLY A 145 11.08 -2.57 -18.44
C GLY A 145 11.24 -3.50 -19.65
N SER A 146 10.13 -4.01 -20.21
CA SER A 146 10.13 -4.87 -21.38
C SER A 146 10.02 -4.07 -22.68
N SER A 147 8.90 -4.18 -23.40
CA SER A 147 8.61 -3.41 -24.62
C SER A 147 7.30 -2.64 -24.48
N ASP A 148 7.01 -1.72 -25.40
CA ASP A 148 5.71 -1.00 -25.48
C ASP A 148 4.56 -1.91 -25.97
N SER A 149 4.59 -3.21 -25.63
CA SER A 149 3.68 -4.26 -26.12
C SER A 149 2.77 -4.79 -25.01
N ALA A 150 1.79 -5.61 -25.38
CA ALA A 150 0.86 -6.21 -24.43
C ALA A 150 1.61 -7.11 -23.42
N PRO A 151 1.16 -7.16 -22.14
CA PRO A 151 1.71 -8.09 -21.18
C PRO A 151 1.57 -9.54 -21.64
N THR A 152 2.54 -10.36 -21.28
CA THR A 152 2.54 -11.79 -21.58
C THR A 152 1.52 -12.55 -20.70
N GLU A 153 1.08 -13.72 -21.17
CA GLU A 153 0.24 -14.64 -20.38
C GLU A 153 0.85 -15.03 -19.03
N ALA A 154 2.18 -15.05 -18.92
CA ALA A 154 2.86 -15.29 -17.65
C ALA A 154 2.71 -14.12 -16.67
N GLN A 155 2.79 -12.87 -17.16
CA GLN A 155 2.60 -11.67 -16.35
C GLN A 155 1.15 -11.54 -15.86
N TYR A 156 0.16 -11.83 -16.71
CA TYR A 156 -1.25 -11.88 -16.29
C TYR A 156 -1.49 -12.92 -15.19
N ARG A 157 -0.98 -14.15 -15.37
CA ARG A 157 -1.13 -15.21 -14.36
C ARG A 157 -0.43 -14.89 -13.04
N GLU A 158 0.74 -14.27 -13.08
CA GLU A 158 1.42 -13.85 -11.84
C GLU A 158 0.63 -12.72 -11.15
N PHE A 159 0.07 -11.76 -11.90
CA PHE A 159 -0.80 -10.74 -11.32
C PHE A 159 -2.01 -11.36 -10.62
N ASP A 160 -2.75 -12.27 -11.29
CA ASP A 160 -3.93 -12.92 -10.71
C ASP A 160 -3.61 -13.67 -9.41
N LYS A 161 -2.47 -14.36 -9.40
CA LYS A 161 -1.97 -15.06 -8.21
C LYS A 161 -1.64 -14.09 -7.08
N LEU A 162 -0.88 -13.03 -7.35
CA LEU A 162 -0.50 -12.04 -6.34
C LEU A 162 -1.72 -11.28 -5.81
N LYS A 163 -2.65 -10.92 -6.70
CA LYS A 163 -3.92 -10.30 -6.36
C LYS A 163 -4.73 -11.17 -5.41
N LYS A 164 -4.86 -12.48 -5.70
CA LYS A 164 -5.56 -13.41 -4.81
C LYS A 164 -4.92 -13.48 -3.42
N GLN A 165 -3.59 -13.55 -3.35
CA GLN A 165 -2.88 -13.55 -2.07
C GLN A 165 -3.10 -12.24 -1.29
N ALA A 166 -3.07 -11.10 -1.97
CA ALA A 166 -3.33 -9.80 -1.39
C ALA A 166 -4.78 -9.69 -0.86
N ASP A 167 -5.76 -10.17 -1.63
CA ASP A 167 -7.16 -10.27 -1.22
C ASP A 167 -7.33 -11.13 0.05
N ASP A 168 -6.68 -12.31 0.10
CA ASP A 168 -6.70 -13.19 1.27
C ASP A 168 -6.11 -12.52 2.52
N PHE A 169 -4.98 -11.83 2.40
CA PHE A 169 -4.35 -11.14 3.54
C PHE A 169 -5.16 -9.92 4.00
N ARG A 170 -5.80 -9.19 3.07
CA ARG A 170 -6.75 -8.14 3.44
C ARG A 170 -8.01 -8.67 4.10
N ALA A 171 -8.50 -9.85 3.70
CA ALA A 171 -9.62 -10.49 4.38
C ALA A 171 -9.25 -10.85 5.82
N ARG A 172 -8.02 -11.33 6.07
CA ARG A 172 -7.51 -11.56 7.44
C ARG A 172 -7.43 -10.26 8.24
N TRP A 173 -7.02 -9.16 7.60
CA TRP A 173 -7.04 -7.84 8.24
C TRP A 173 -8.45 -7.40 8.62
N ALA A 174 -9.41 -7.52 7.70
CA ALA A 174 -10.82 -7.17 7.94
C ALA A 174 -11.44 -8.03 9.06
N GLU A 175 -11.11 -9.31 9.12
CA GLU A 175 -11.55 -10.18 10.21
C GLU A 175 -10.95 -9.73 11.55
N LEU A 176 -9.64 -9.47 11.59
CA LEU A 176 -8.95 -9.00 12.80
C LEU A 176 -9.55 -7.69 13.34
N GLN A 177 -10.02 -6.79 12.45
CA GLN A 177 -10.76 -5.59 12.84
C GLN A 177 -12.09 -5.93 13.53
N ARG A 178 -12.87 -6.86 12.95
CA ARG A 178 -14.19 -7.26 13.46
C ARG A 178 -14.12 -8.06 14.76
N THR A 179 -13.02 -8.79 14.98
CA THR A 179 -12.84 -9.63 16.16
C THR A 179 -11.98 -8.94 17.20
N ASP A 180 -10.67 -8.94 17.01
CA ASP A 180 -9.68 -8.64 18.03
C ASP A 180 -9.62 -7.15 18.35
N VAL A 181 -9.69 -6.29 17.33
CA VAL A 181 -9.74 -4.83 17.52
C VAL A 181 -11.03 -4.45 18.23
N ALA A 182 -12.19 -4.94 17.79
CA ALA A 182 -13.47 -4.67 18.44
C ALA A 182 -13.52 -5.17 19.89
N ALA A 183 -13.02 -6.38 20.15
CA ALA A 183 -12.92 -6.94 21.50
C ALA A 183 -12.02 -6.09 22.40
N PHE A 184 -10.88 -5.63 21.88
CA PHE A 184 -9.97 -4.76 22.61
C PHE A 184 -10.57 -3.37 22.88
N GLN A 185 -11.27 -2.78 21.91
CA GLN A 185 -11.98 -1.52 22.08
C GLN A 185 -13.03 -1.61 23.19
N LYS A 186 -13.80 -2.71 23.22
CA LYS A 186 -14.77 -2.98 24.29
C LYS A 186 -14.09 -3.10 25.65
N LEU A 187 -13.04 -3.93 25.75
CA LEU A 187 -12.27 -4.10 26.98
C LEU A 187 -11.72 -2.77 27.51
N ALA A 188 -11.13 -1.94 26.63
CA ALA A 188 -10.60 -0.63 27.02
C ALA A 188 -11.72 0.28 27.54
N THR A 189 -12.87 0.32 26.86
CA THR A 189 -14.03 1.14 27.25
C THR A 189 -14.61 0.68 28.59
N ASP A 190 -14.76 -0.63 28.81
CA ASP A 190 -15.27 -1.21 30.06
C ASP A 190 -14.36 -0.89 31.27
N GLN A 191 -13.07 -0.62 31.02
CA GLN A 191 -12.08 -0.19 32.02
C GLN A 191 -11.91 1.34 32.10
N GLY A 192 -12.76 2.12 31.41
CA GLY A 192 -12.69 3.59 31.42
C GLY A 192 -11.47 4.17 30.68
N ILE A 193 -10.85 3.39 29.79
CA ILE A 193 -9.66 3.76 29.03
C ILE A 193 -10.09 4.17 27.62
N GLN A 194 -9.48 5.23 27.08
CA GLN A 194 -9.72 5.65 25.70
C GLN A 194 -9.32 4.53 24.73
N ALA A 195 -10.29 4.04 23.94
CA ALA A 195 -10.08 2.98 22.99
C ALA A 195 -9.28 3.43 21.75
N ILE A 196 -8.62 2.48 21.10
CA ILE A 196 -7.94 2.69 19.81
C ILE A 196 -8.96 2.82 18.67
N VAL A 197 -8.61 3.53 17.60
CA VAL A 197 -9.48 3.80 16.46
C VAL A 197 -8.81 3.35 15.17
N VAL A 198 -9.53 2.64 14.30
CA VAL A 198 -9.03 2.32 12.96
C VAL A 198 -9.16 3.56 12.07
N PRO A 199 -8.08 4.10 11.49
CA PRO A 199 -8.18 5.25 10.60
C PRO A 199 -8.85 4.88 9.28
N ALA A 200 -9.49 5.84 8.63
CA ALA A 200 -10.05 5.63 7.30
C ALA A 200 -8.92 5.35 6.28
N ALA A 201 -9.22 4.57 5.25
CA ALA A 201 -8.29 4.37 4.14
C ALA A 201 -7.96 5.73 3.48
N GLY A 202 -6.71 5.95 3.11
CA GLY A 202 -6.26 7.20 2.50
C GLY A 202 -6.14 8.43 3.43
N THR A 203 -6.44 8.35 4.73
CA THR A 203 -6.25 9.49 5.67
C THR A 203 -4.85 9.57 6.27
N ALA A 204 -3.92 8.71 5.84
CA ALA A 204 -2.49 8.88 6.14
C ALA A 204 -1.93 10.07 5.35
N GLN A 205 -2.41 11.28 5.66
CA GLN A 205 -1.67 12.51 5.42
C GLN A 205 -0.47 12.48 6.37
N GLY A 206 0.58 11.76 5.95
CA GLY A 206 1.91 12.02 6.44
C GLY A 206 2.19 13.49 6.17
N ALA A 207 2.40 14.25 7.23
CA ALA A 207 3.05 15.55 7.18
C ALA A 207 4.30 15.39 6.29
N GLY A 208 4.22 15.95 5.09
CA GLY A 208 5.30 15.93 4.12
C GLY A 208 6.47 16.74 4.64
N THR A 209 7.30 16.11 5.46
CA THR A 209 8.66 16.60 5.68
C THR A 209 9.50 15.98 4.58
N GLN A 210 9.77 16.76 3.53
CA GLN A 210 10.74 16.41 2.50
C GLN A 210 12.09 16.07 3.17
N PRO A 211 12.73 14.93 2.84
CA PRO A 211 14.15 14.80 3.09
C PRO A 211 14.88 15.76 2.13
N ARG A 212 15.76 16.57 2.72
CA ARG A 212 16.72 17.42 1.99
C ARG A 212 17.62 16.59 1.07
#